data_AF-A0A1D2RQT6-F1
#
_entry.id   AF-A0A1D2RQT6-F1
#
_cell.length_a   1.000
_cell.length_b   1.000
_cell.length_c   1.000
_cell.angle_alpha   90.00
_cell.angle_beta   90.00
_cell.angle_gamma   90.00
#
_symmetry.space_group_name_H-M   'P 1'
#
loop_
_entity.id
_entity.type
_entity.pdbx_description
1 polymer ?
#
loop_
_entity_poly.entity_id
_entity_poly.type
_entity_poly.pdbx_seq_one_letter_code
_entity_poly.pdbx_strand_id
1 'polypeptide(L)' 'MNILLALIPISLLLLGAAIWAFLAAVRGGQFDDLDTPALDMLREDDKPAPPPSPQDRESP' A
#
# COMPACT_ATOMS: atom_id res chain seq x y z
N MET A 1 -27.03 40.13 -8.89
CA MET A 1 -27.87 38.93 -8.67
C MET A 1 -27.62 37.77 -9.64
N ASN A 2 -26.91 37.96 -10.77
CA ASN A 2 -26.69 36.89 -11.76
C ASN A 2 -25.59 35.88 -11.36
N ILE A 3 -24.59 36.34 -10.60
CA ILE A 3 -23.45 35.50 -10.20
C ILE A 3 -23.88 34.35 -9.27
N LEU A 4 -24.91 34.57 -8.44
CA LEU A 4 -25.45 33.52 -7.55
C LEU A 4 -26.01 32.35 -8.38
N LEU A 5 -26.70 32.66 -9.48
CA LEU A 5 -27.25 31.66 -10.39
C LEU A 5 -26.16 30.88 -11.11
N ALA A 6 -24.99 31.47 -11.36
CA ALA A 6 -23.83 30.78 -11.89
C ALA A 6 -23.07 29.97 -10.83
N LEU A 7 -23.01 30.45 -9.58
CA LEU A 7 -22.33 29.77 -8.47
C LEU A 7 -23.01 28.48 -8.02
N ILE A 8 -24.35 28.41 -8.10
CA ILE A 8 -25.12 27.20 -7.73
C ILE A 8 -24.71 25.97 -8.57
N PRO A 9 -24.74 25.99 -9.92
CA PRO A 9 -24.34 24.82 -10.70
C PRO A 9 -22.84 24.53 -10.57
N ILE A 10 -21.99 25.56 -10.45
CA ILE A 10 -20.55 25.38 -10.24
C ILE A 10 -20.29 24.67 -8.91
N SER A 11 -20.96 25.06 -7.82
CA SER A 11 -20.77 24.44 -6.51
C SER A 11 -21.29 23.00 -6.48
N LEU A 12 -22.41 22.72 -7.13
CA LEU A 12 -22.92 21.35 -7.28
C LEU A 12 -21.95 20.46 -8.06
N LEU A 13 -21.33 20.99 -9.13
CA LEU A 13 -20.36 20.27 -9.93
C LEU A 13 -19.07 19.99 -9.14
N LEU A 14 -18.58 20.98 -8.39
CA LEU A 14 -17.43 20.80 -7.49
C LEU A 14 -17.72 19.83 -6.36
N LEU A 15 -18.91 19.89 -5.74
CA LEU A 15 -19.33 18.96 -4.71
C LEU A 15 -19.42 17.53 -5.25
N GLY A 16 -20.02 17.35 -6.43
CA GLY A 16 -20.09 16.05 -7.10
C GLY A 16 -18.71 15.47 -7.42
N ALA A 17 -17.79 16.32 -7.92
CA ALA A 17 -16.41 15.92 -8.18
C ALA A 17 -15.67 15.51 -6.90
N ALA A 18 -15.87 16.25 -5.80
CA ALA A 18 -15.27 15.93 -4.52
C ALA A 18 -15.78 14.59 -3.97
N ILE A 19 -17.09 14.34 -4.02
CA ILE A 19 -17.68 13.06 -3.61
C ILE A 19 -17.15 11.92 -4.47
N TRP A 20 -17.08 12.10 -5.79
CA TRP A 20 -16.56 11.09 -6.71
C TRP A 20 -15.10 10.77 -6.42
N ALA A 21 -14.25 11.78 -6.24
CA ALA A 21 -12.84 11.59 -5.89
C ALA A 21 -12.66 10.89 -4.54
N PHE A 22 -13.48 11.25 -3.55
CA PHE A 22 -13.49 10.58 -2.24
C PHE A 22 -13.86 9.09 -2.37
N LEU A 23 -14.93 8.77 -3.09
CA LEU A 23 -15.34 7.39 -3.32
C LEU A 23 -14.29 6.61 -4.13
N ALA A 24 -13.65 7.24 -5.11
CA ALA A 24 -12.57 6.64 -5.88
C ALA A 24 -11.35 6.33 -4.99
N ALA A 25 -10.97 7.24 -4.10
CA ALA A 25 -9.88 7.04 -3.15
C ALA A 25 -10.17 5.91 -2.14
N VAL A 26 -11.40 5.87 -1.59
CA VAL A 26 -11.83 4.81 -0.66
C VAL A 26 -11.86 3.44 -1.35
N ARG A 27 -12.30 3.37 -2.62
CA ARG A 27 -12.31 2.14 -3.41
C ARG A 27 -10.92 1.75 -3.94
N GLY A 28 -9.99 2.70 -4.01
CA GLY A 28 -8.64 2.54 -4.55
C GLY A 28 -7.69 1.68 -3.72
N GLY A 29 -8.20 0.99 -2.68
CA GLY A 29 -7.50 -0.18 -2.17
C GLY A 29 -6.20 0.10 -1.42
N GLN A 30 -6.08 1.24 -0.72
CA GLN A 30 -4.96 1.43 0.22
C GLN A 30 -4.93 0.35 1.34
N PHE A 31 -6.01 -0.41 1.51
CA PHE A 31 -6.11 -1.52 2.46
C PHE A 31 -5.72 -2.88 1.89
N ASP A 32 -5.44 -3.02 0.59
CA ASP A 32 -5.09 -4.31 -0.04
C ASP A 32 -3.58 -4.64 0.09
N ASP A 33 -2.75 -3.64 0.40
CA ASP A 33 -1.29 -3.79 0.55
C ASP A 33 -0.81 -3.75 2.03
N LEU A 34 -1.73 -3.95 2.98
CA LEU A 34 -1.39 -4.13 4.40
C LEU A 34 -1.22 -5.60 4.80
N ASP A 35 -1.64 -6.54 3.95
CA ASP A 35 -1.58 -7.98 4.24
C ASP A 35 -0.24 -8.65 3.86
N THR A 36 0.69 -7.95 3.21
CA THR A 36 1.90 -8.58 2.64
C THR A 36 3.27 -8.24 3.29
N PRO A 37 3.53 -7.12 4.00
CA PRO A 37 4.89 -6.90 4.52
C PRO A 37 5.16 -7.48 5.92
N ALA A 38 4.13 -7.86 6.70
CA ALA A 38 4.33 -8.27 8.10
C ALA A 38 4.80 -9.72 8.29
N LEU A 39 4.59 -10.60 7.30
CA LEU A 39 5.00 -12.02 7.38
C LEU A 39 6.36 -12.30 6.74
N ASP A 40 6.89 -11.38 5.93
CA ASP A 40 8.20 -11.53 5.29
C ASP A 40 9.35 -11.21 6.27
N MET A 41 9.10 -10.41 7.31
CA MET A 41 10.10 -10.00 8.28
C MET A 41 10.41 -11.05 9.36
N LEU A 42 9.53 -12.05 9.56
CA LEU A 42 9.72 -13.16 10.51
C LEU A 42 10.16 -14.46 9.83
N ARG A 43 10.32 -14.46 8.50
CA ARG A 43 10.76 -15.62 7.72
C ARG A 43 12.29 -15.57 7.54
N GLU A 44 13.02 -15.70 8.65
CA GLU A 44 14.48 -15.93 8.65
C GLU A 44 14.84 -17.39 8.28
N ASP A 45 13.90 -18.19 7.76
CA ASP A 45 14.05 -19.64 7.64
C ASP A 45 14.73 -20.14 6.35
N ASP A 46 15.19 -19.25 5.47
CA ASP A 46 15.86 -19.64 4.21
C ASP A 46 17.24 -18.97 4.04
N LYS A 47 17.99 -18.77 5.12
CA LYS A 47 19.41 -18.46 5.00
C LYS A 47 20.16 -19.77 4.69
N PRO A 48 20.83 -19.90 3.53
CA PRO A 48 21.60 -21.10 3.20
C PRO A 48 22.63 -21.37 4.29
N ALA A 49 22.70 -22.60 4.78
CA ALA A 49 23.72 -23.01 5.75
C ALA A 49 25.12 -22.58 5.24
N PRO A 50 25.97 -21.97 6.09
CA PRO A 50 27.34 -21.65 5.70
C PRO A 50 28.06 -22.91 5.22
N PRO A 51 28.91 -22.82 4.17
CA PRO A 51 29.67 -23.98 3.71
C PRO A 51 30.51 -24.55 4.87
N PRO A 52 30.64 -25.89 4.96
CA PRO A 52 31.36 -26.53 6.05
C PRO A 52 32.79 -26.00 6.13
N SER A 53 33.18 -25.59 7.33
CA SER A 53 34.50 -25.05 7.60
C SER A 53 35.55 -26.14 7.39
N PRO A 54 36.73 -25.84 6.81
CA PRO A 54 37.80 -26.83 6.59
C PRO A 54 38.28 -27.53 7.88
N GLN A 55 37.99 -26.98 9.06
CA GLN A 55 38.36 -27.54 10.36
C GLN A 55 37.62 -28.86 10.70
N ASP A 56 36.47 -29.14 10.06
CA ASP A 56 35.72 -30.40 10.27
C ASP A 56 36.32 -31.59 9.50
N ARG A 57 37.30 -31.34 8.62
CA ARG A 57 37.96 -32.39 7.83
C ARG A 57 39.27 -32.89 8.44
N GLU A 58 39.70 -32.32 9.55
CA GLU A 58 40.94 -32.64 10.25
C GLU A 58 40.64 -33.11 11.68
N SER A 59 39.95 -34.24 11.80
CA SER A 59 39.88 -35.01 13.04
C SER A 59 39.84 -36.50 12.69
N PRO A 60 40.94 -37.26 12.93
CA PRO A 60 40.96 -38.72 12.80
C PRO A 60 40.24 -39.44 13.95
#